data_AF-A0A7X5D8V7-F1
#
_entry.id   AF-A0A7X5D8V7-F1
#
_cell.length_a   1.000
_cell.length_b   1.000
_cell.length_c   1.000
_cell.angle_alpha   90.00
_cell.angle_beta   90.00
_cell.angle_gamma   90.00
#
_symmetry.space_group_name_H-M   'P 1'
#
loop_
_entity.id
_entity.type
_entity.pdbx_description
1 polymer ?
#
loop_
_entity_poly.entity_id
_entity_poly.type
_entity_poly.pdbx_seq_one_letter_code
_entity_poly.pdbx_strand_id
1 'polypeptide(L)'
;MVLDARGEVYDVVDVDGRLCLFTNMRLDRDTIPKGLYCYDVRDSDSLDGSFAEVKPFVFVNHWGTIISWEEIELNGDGSYFPKEEPYFVGIQLSLKEYVQVSREELEASVKMLNPELNM
;
A
#
# COMPACT_ATOMS: atom_id res chain seq x y z
N MET A 1 -5.33 15.16 8.67
CA MET A 1 -5.60 14.35 9.87
C MET A 1 -4.64 13.17 9.83
N VAL A 2 -4.12 12.75 10.99
CA VAL A 2 -3.22 11.60 11.12
C VAL A 2 -3.93 10.58 12.01
N LEU A 3 -4.01 9.32 11.58
CA LEU A 3 -4.78 8.26 12.24
C LEU A 3 -3.88 7.24 12.95
N ASP A 4 -4.38 6.63 14.01
CA ASP A 4 -3.76 5.46 14.63
C ASP A 4 -3.97 4.25 13.72
N ALA A 5 -2.90 3.70 13.17
CA ALA A 5 -2.98 2.65 12.16
C ALA A 5 -3.69 1.38 12.66
N ARG A 6 -3.69 1.14 13.97
CA ARG A 6 -4.27 -0.08 14.56
C ARG A 6 -5.80 -0.06 14.59
N GLY A 7 -6.41 1.12 14.45
CA GLY A 7 -7.86 1.33 14.48
C GLY A 7 -8.54 1.27 13.12
N GLU A 8 -7.75 1.17 12.04
CA GLU A 8 -8.25 1.33 10.68
C GLU A 8 -8.46 0.00 9.95
N VAL A 9 -9.27 0.06 8.90
CA VAL A 9 -9.43 -0.98 7.88
C VAL A 9 -8.92 -0.39 6.57
N TYR A 10 -8.17 -1.21 5.84
CA TYR A 10 -7.43 -0.79 4.65
C TYR A 10 -7.90 -1.57 3.43
N ASP A 11 -7.86 -0.93 2.27
CA ASP A 11 -7.97 -1.64 1.00
C ASP A 11 -6.66 -2.37 0.70
N VAL A 12 -6.75 -3.57 0.16
CA VAL A 12 -5.58 -4.28 -0.37
C VAL A 12 -5.34 -3.81 -1.80
N VAL A 13 -4.12 -3.32 -2.05
CA VAL A 13 -3.66 -2.85 -3.36
C VAL A 13 -2.41 -3.61 -3.78
N ASP A 14 -2.36 -4.04 -5.04
CA ASP A 14 -1.14 -4.54 -5.66
C ASP A 14 -0.32 -3.37 -6.23
N VAL A 15 0.95 -3.29 -5.83
CA VAL A 15 1.93 -2.33 -6.36
C VAL A 15 3.13 -3.11 -6.89
N ASP A 16 3.19 -3.28 -8.22
CA ASP A 16 4.22 -4.05 -8.93
C ASP A 16 4.47 -5.46 -8.33
N GLY A 17 3.38 -6.19 -8.06
CA GLY A 17 3.39 -7.54 -7.47
C GLY A 17 3.53 -7.57 -5.95
N ARG A 18 3.45 -6.42 -5.28
CA ARG A 18 3.45 -6.32 -3.81
C ARG A 18 2.06 -5.98 -3.30
N LEU A 19 1.45 -6.92 -2.59
CA LEU A 19 0.18 -6.72 -1.92
C LEU A 19 0.40 -5.86 -0.67
N CYS A 20 -0.02 -4.60 -0.75
CA CYS A 20 0.08 -3.61 0.31
C CYS A 20 -1.31 -3.29 0.88
N LEU A 21 -1.36 -2.84 2.12
CA LEU A 21 -2.53 -2.12 2.65
C LEU A 21 -2.50 -0.68 2.17
N PHE A 22 -3.66 -0.10 1.86
CA PHE A 22 -3.82 1.27 1.41
C PHE A 22 -4.90 2.02 2.19
N THR A 23 -4.65 3.30 2.43
CA THR A 23 -5.67 4.28 2.86
C THR A 23 -5.35 5.64 2.27
N ASN A 24 -6.35 6.46 1.95
CA ASN A 24 -6.12 7.86 1.58
C ASN A 24 -5.65 8.72 2.77
N MET A 25 -5.71 8.19 3.98
CA MET A 25 -5.37 8.94 5.20
C MET A 25 -3.88 8.85 5.52
N ARG A 26 -3.38 9.83 6.27
CA ARG A 26 -2.04 9.73 6.86
C ARG A 26 -2.11 8.90 8.14
N LEU A 27 -1.06 8.14 8.40
CA LEU A 27 -0.95 7.29 9.57
C LEU A 27 0.13 7.80 10.53
N ASP A 28 -0.13 7.64 11.83
CA ASP A 28 0.87 7.78 12.87
C ASP A 28 1.87 6.62 12.74
N ARG A 29 3.08 6.93 12.30
CA ARG A 29 4.10 5.91 12.01
C ARG A 29 4.58 5.20 13.27
N ASP A 30 4.40 5.78 14.45
CA ASP A 30 4.72 5.14 15.73
C ASP A 30 3.73 4.02 16.10
N THR A 31 2.58 3.97 15.43
CA THR A 31 1.56 2.93 15.62
C THR A 31 1.69 1.76 14.65
N ILE A 32 2.63 1.83 13.69
CA ILE A 32 2.90 0.75 12.73
C ILE A 32 3.65 -0.40 13.45
N PRO A 33 3.17 -1.65 13.37
CA PRO A 33 3.85 -2.80 13.93
C PRO A 33 5.27 -2.99 13.38
N LYS A 34 6.19 -3.44 14.24
CA LYS A 34 7.55 -3.80 13.82
C LYS A 34 7.52 -4.89 12.74
N GLY A 35 8.41 -4.77 11.76
CA GLY A 35 8.50 -5.70 10.64
C GLY A 35 7.59 -5.34 9.46
N LEU A 36 6.76 -4.30 9.60
CA LEU A 36 6.06 -3.68 8.48
C LEU A 36 6.75 -2.38 8.08
N TYR A 37 6.64 -2.05 6.80
CA TYR A 37 7.17 -0.84 6.20
C TYR A 37 6.00 0.03 5.78
N CYS A 38 6.15 1.35 5.88
CA CYS A 38 5.06 2.27 5.60
C CYS A 38 5.59 3.42 4.75
N TYR A 39 4.84 3.81 3.72
CA TYR A 39 5.23 4.83 2.75
C TYR A 39 4.02 5.69 2.37
N ASP A 40 4.27 6.94 2.05
CA ASP A 40 3.27 7.80 1.43
C ASP A 40 3.32 7.63 -0.09
N VAL A 41 2.16 7.73 -0.72
CA VAL A 41 1.96 7.75 -2.17
C VAL A 41 1.60 9.17 -2.58
N ARG A 42 2.28 9.66 -3.59
CA ARG A 42 1.99 10.93 -4.26
C ARG A 42 1.15 10.66 -5.50
N ASP A 43 0.09 11.44 -5.69
CA ASP A 43 -0.66 11.48 -6.94
C ASP A 43 0.17 12.15 -8.05
N SER A 44 -0.25 11.99 -9.29
CA SER A 44 0.24 12.82 -10.39
C SER A 44 -0.20 14.28 -10.22
N ASP A 45 0.38 15.18 -11.00
CA ASP A 45 -0.08 16.57 -11.04
C ASP A 45 -1.48 16.73 -11.67
N SER A 46 -1.97 15.69 -12.33
CA SER A 46 -3.33 15.63 -12.90
C SER A 46 -4.40 15.25 -11.87
N LEU A 47 -3.99 14.81 -10.67
CA LEU A 47 -4.89 14.33 -9.61
C LEU A 47 -5.83 13.21 -10.08
N ASP A 48 -5.26 12.23 -10.76
CA ASP A 48 -5.99 11.11 -11.38
C ASP A 48 -6.02 9.85 -10.51
N GLY A 49 -5.45 9.91 -9.31
CA GLY A 49 -5.37 8.80 -8.38
C GLY A 49 -4.31 7.76 -8.74
N SER A 50 -3.40 8.10 -9.67
CA SER A 50 -2.26 7.26 -10.01
C SER A 50 -1.23 7.26 -8.88
N PHE A 51 -0.45 6.18 -8.78
CA PHE A 51 0.66 6.11 -7.85
C PHE A 51 1.91 6.68 -8.52
N ALA A 52 1.97 8.00 -8.69
CA ALA A 52 3.05 8.66 -9.41
C ALA A 52 4.42 8.57 -8.70
N GLU A 53 4.44 8.54 -7.36
CA GLU A 53 5.67 8.41 -6.59
C GLU A 53 5.38 7.82 -5.20
N VAL A 54 6.20 6.87 -4.75
CA VAL A 54 6.16 6.31 -3.40
C VAL A 54 7.40 6.80 -2.64
N LYS A 55 7.20 7.36 -1.45
CA LYS A 55 8.28 7.92 -0.60
C LYS A 55 8.01 7.66 0.89
N PRO A 56 9.00 7.82 1.78
CA PRO A 56 8.75 7.79 3.22
C PRO A 56 7.72 8.82 3.68
N PHE A 57 7.71 10.01 3.07
CA PHE A 57 6.76 11.08 3.36
C PHE A 57 6.51 11.95 2.12
N VAL A 58 5.25 12.29 1.86
CA VAL A 58 4.82 13.17 0.76
C VAL A 58 4.09 14.37 1.34
N PHE A 59 4.58 15.58 1.11
CA PHE A 59 3.96 16.80 1.64
C PHE A 59 2.82 17.34 0.74
N VAL A 60 3.07 17.40 -0.58
CA VAL A 60 2.14 17.94 -1.58
C VAL A 60 1.64 16.81 -2.47
N ASN A 61 0.35 16.86 -2.85
CA ASN A 61 -0.33 15.82 -3.64
C ASN A 61 -0.27 14.45 -2.99
N HIS A 62 -0.43 14.38 -1.67
CA HIS A 62 -0.58 13.11 -0.97
C HIS A 62 -1.87 12.42 -1.43
N TRP A 63 -1.71 11.25 -2.05
CA TRP A 63 -2.80 10.42 -2.51
C TRP A 63 -3.25 9.44 -1.43
N GLY A 64 -2.27 8.84 -0.74
CA GLY A 64 -2.53 7.88 0.30
C GLY A 64 -1.27 7.37 0.97
N THR A 65 -1.46 6.41 1.86
CA THR A 65 -0.41 5.74 2.62
C THR A 65 -0.52 4.25 2.35
N ILE A 66 0.62 3.62 2.07
CA ILE A 66 0.71 2.16 1.94
C ILE A 66 1.50 1.55 3.10
N ILE A 67 1.09 0.34 3.50
CA ILE A 67 1.82 -0.51 4.45
C ILE A 67 2.15 -1.83 3.74
N SER A 68 3.41 -2.27 3.82
CA SER A 68 3.89 -3.48 3.17
C SER A 68 4.63 -4.38 4.16
N TRP A 69 4.59 -5.69 3.93
CA TRP A 69 5.47 -6.65 4.61
C TRP A 69 6.94 -6.48 4.23
N GLU A 70 7.22 -6.02 3.01
CA GLU A 70 8.57 -5.94 2.46
C GLU A 70 9.01 -4.50 2.31
N GLU A 71 10.31 -4.26 2.50
CA GLU A 71 10.89 -2.95 2.23
C GLU A 71 10.81 -2.66 0.73
N ILE A 72 10.36 -1.46 0.36
CA ILE A 72 10.38 -1.01 -1.03
C ILE A 72 11.74 -0.35 -1.22
N GLU A 73 12.55 -0.91 -2.13
CA GLU A 73 13.85 -0.34 -2.47
C GLU A 73 13.67 1.03 -3.13
N LEU A 74 14.05 2.08 -2.40
CA LEU A 74 14.03 3.45 -2.90
C LEU A 74 15.32 3.76 -3.68
N ASN A 75 15.21 4.61 -4.70
CA ASN A 75 16.38 5.12 -5.42
C ASN A 75 17.19 6.11 -4.56
N GLY A 76 18.29 6.65 -5.12
CA GLY A 76 19.17 7.59 -4.43
C GLY A 76 18.51 8.88 -3.91
N ASP A 77 17.33 9.23 -4.46
CA ASP A 77 16.54 10.40 -4.06
C ASP A 77 15.47 10.06 -3.02
N GLY A 78 15.42 8.81 -2.54
CA GLY A 78 14.43 8.34 -1.58
C GLY A 78 13.04 8.15 -2.20
N SER A 79 13.00 7.79 -3.48
CA SER A 79 11.78 7.60 -4.24
C SER A 79 11.70 6.22 -4.89
N TYR A 80 10.48 5.69 -4.95
CA TYR A 80 10.13 4.57 -5.81
C TYR A 80 9.07 5.03 -6.80
N PHE A 81 9.21 4.65 -8.07
CA PHE A 81 8.26 4.96 -9.13
C PHE A 81 7.64 3.64 -9.59
N PRO A 82 6.37 3.38 -9.26
CA PRO A 82 5.64 2.21 -9.76
C PRO A 82 5.72 2.10 -11.29
N LYS A 83 5.86 0.87 -11.78
CA LYS A 83 6.01 0.60 -13.21
C LYS A 83 4.67 0.40 -13.89
N GLU A 84 3.75 -0.22 -13.17
CA GLU A 84 2.38 -0.46 -13.59
C GLU A 84 1.40 0.35 -12.72
N GLU A 85 0.19 0.55 -13.22
CA GLU A 85 -0.89 1.14 -12.43
C GLU A 85 -1.24 0.24 -11.23
N PRO A 86 -1.51 0.82 -10.06
CA PRO A 86 -1.87 0.05 -8.88
C PRO A 86 -3.21 -0.67 -9.11
N TYR A 87 -3.30 -1.91 -8.63
CA TYR A 87 -4.52 -2.69 -8.75
C TYR A 87 -5.20 -2.86 -7.39
N PHE A 88 -6.36 -2.24 -7.23
CA PHE A 88 -7.20 -2.41 -6.04
C PHE A 88 -7.94 -3.74 -6.12
N VAL A 89 -7.60 -4.65 -5.20
CA VAL A 89 -8.05 -6.05 -5.26
C VAL A 89 -9.52 -6.21 -4.89
N GLY A 90 -10.07 -5.27 -4.12
CA GLY A 90 -11.42 -5.38 -3.54
C GLY A 90 -11.48 -6.21 -2.25
N ILE A 91 -10.33 -6.56 -1.68
CA ILE A 91 -10.21 -7.12 -0.33
C ILE A 91 -9.91 -5.98 0.64
N GLN A 92 -10.47 -6.06 1.84
CA GLN A 92 -10.15 -5.15 2.94
C GLN A 92 -9.60 -5.93 4.13
N LEU A 93 -8.57 -5.40 4.78
CA LEU A 93 -7.94 -5.98 5.96
C LEU A 93 -7.65 -4.90 7.00
N SER A 94 -7.79 -5.25 8.26
CA SER A 94 -7.15 -4.52 9.36
C SER A 94 -5.65 -4.84 9.42
N LEU A 95 -4.88 -3.99 10.11
CA LEU A 95 -3.47 -4.27 10.38
C LEU A 95 -3.25 -5.62 11.09
N LYS A 96 -4.17 -5.99 11.99
CA LYS A 96 -4.09 -7.27 12.72
C LYS A 96 -4.20 -8.45 11.77
N GLU A 97 -5.16 -8.41 10.85
CA GLU A 97 -5.36 -9.49 9.87
C GLU A 97 -4.18 -9.56 8.90
N TYR A 98 -3.67 -8.42 8.45
CA TYR A 98 -2.49 -8.37 7.57
C TYR A 98 -1.22 -8.95 8.21
N VAL A 99 -1.02 -8.79 9.52
CA VAL A 99 0.10 -9.44 10.23
C VAL A 99 -0.11 -10.95 10.39
N GLN A 100 -1.36 -11.42 10.38
CA GLN A 100 -1.72 -12.82 10.65
C GLN A 100 -1.81 -13.68 9.38
N VAL A 101 -2.30 -13.11 8.28
CA VAL A 101 -2.42 -13.79 6.99
C VAL A 101 -1.04 -13.96 6.36
N SER A 102 -0.76 -15.12 5.78
CA SER A 102 0.47 -15.30 5.01
C SER A 102 0.35 -14.60 3.65
N ARG A 103 1.49 -14.26 3.05
CA ARG A 103 1.53 -13.69 1.71
C ARG A 103 0.86 -14.63 0.69
N GLU A 104 1.16 -15.92 0.78
CA GLU A 104 0.63 -16.96 -0.10
C GLU A 104 -0.89 -17.10 0.03
N GLU A 105 -1.42 -17.00 1.25
CA GLU A 105 -2.86 -17.04 1.52
C GLU A 105 -3.58 -15.83 0.92
N LEU A 106 -3.01 -14.62 1.06
CA LEU A 106 -3.59 -13.42 0.48
C LEU A 106 -3.50 -13.43 -1.05
N GLU A 107 -2.37 -13.85 -1.61
CA GLU A 107 -2.19 -14.04 -3.05
C GLU A 107 -3.19 -15.07 -3.60
N ALA A 108 -3.39 -16.20 -2.93
CA ALA A 108 -4.40 -17.18 -3.32
C ALA A 108 -5.81 -16.56 -3.32
N SER A 109 -6.13 -15.73 -2.32
CA SER A 109 -7.42 -15.03 -2.23
C SER A 109 -7.61 -14.03 -3.38
N VAL A 110 -6.57 -13.27 -3.72
CA VAL A 110 -6.56 -12.34 -4.88
C VAL A 110 -6.84 -13.11 -6.18
N LYS A 111 -6.15 -14.24 -6.38
CA LYS A 111 -6.33 -15.10 -7.57
C LYS A 111 -7.72 -15.70 -7.67
N MET A 112 -8.33 -16.05 -6.53
CA MET A 112 -9.71 -16.57 -6.52
C MET A 112 -10.73 -15.49 -6.87
N LEU A 113 -10.52 -14.24 -6.45
CA LEU A 113 -11.42 -13.13 -6.78
C LEU A 113 -11.28 -12.69 -8.25
N ASN A 114 -10.05 -12.74 -8.79
CA ASN A 114 -9.74 -12.26 -10.12
C ASN A 114 -8.88 -13.29 -10.88
N PRO A 115 -9.47 -14.39 -11.36
CA PRO A 115 -8.75 -15.50 -11.96
C PRO A 115 -8.01 -15.13 -13.26
N GLU A 116 -8.37 -14.02 -13.90
CA GLU A 116 -7.78 -13.55 -15.15
C GLU A 116 -6.41 -12.84 -14.97
N LEU A 117 -6.03 -12.48 -13.74
CA LEU A 117 -4.77 -11.76 -13.45
C LEU A 117 -3.48 -12.61 -13.59
N ASN A 118 -3.57 -13.89 -13.99
CA ASN A 118 -2.40 -14.76 -14.20
C ASN A 118 -2.36 -15.43 -15.59
N MET A 119 -3.11 -14.90 -16.57
CA MET A 119 -3.11 -15.39 -17.96
C MET A 119 -2.22 -14.57 -18.87
#